data_AF-A0A934Q606-F1
#
_entry.id   AF-A0A934Q606-F1
#
_cell.length_a   1.000
_cell.length_b   1.000
_cell.length_c   1.000
_cell.angle_alpha   90.00
_cell.angle_beta   90.00
_cell.angle_gamma   90.00
#
_symmetry.space_group_name_H-M   'P 1'
#
loop_
_entity.id
_entity.type
_entity.pdbx_description
1 polymer ?
#
loop_
_entity_poly.entity_id
_entity_poly.type
_entity_poly.pdbx_seq_one_letter_code
_entity_poly.pdbx_strand_id
1 'polypeptide(L)'
;MLRYIVERASDGRFLELDIPIDVTGASRVLCGPGRLSGSIAPDLGDLRTATGDLLIDQYAAFVHEEADGVIRGTWLATRSAYPDEEWTIEGAGFSAFLDGRPYTGEYNGVNVDVADVVRHIWAHVQSQTRSNINVTVTGSTGVKVGTSSDQALAQAQSAATAAKAAADAAKRNLDAARAQAKASPTPANKALVESRKAQSDAANAAKKAADARLSAAKTRVKEDGGAWKILWWDTPDCLTEMQDAIEEAGHEWVEWSGWNADRTRILKEIRILPRVGRRQDELAFIEGDNIIEAVTVEADSAEFANQVVAIGAGEGRAALRVTLTENDGRLVKPYVLDAKHVTKKSVLETLARNELARRSVPFRVAAIRVDTSHPNAPRGSFQVGDEILVDCTVSRLGRKQLWRRIEEIDWIDLDTCDLMLGDAL
;
A
#
# COMPACT_ATOMS: atom_id res chain seq x y z
N MET A 1 -14.08 13.90 -28.07
CA MET A 1 -13.92 15.30 -27.59
C MET A 1 -13.64 15.24 -26.10
N LEU A 2 -12.62 15.95 -25.62
CA LEU A 2 -12.28 16.01 -24.20
C LEU A 2 -13.21 16.99 -23.49
N ARG A 3 -13.69 16.61 -22.30
CA ARG A 3 -14.44 17.50 -21.40
C ARG A 3 -14.16 17.15 -19.95
N TYR A 4 -14.50 18.08 -19.06
CA TYR A 4 -14.39 17.90 -17.63
C TYR A 4 -15.75 17.93 -16.95
N ILE A 5 -16.01 16.94 -16.10
CA ILE A 5 -17.25 16.78 -15.34
C ILE A 5 -16.96 17.05 -13.87
N VAL A 6 -17.82 17.83 -13.22
CA VAL A 6 -17.74 18.11 -11.78
C VAL A 6 -18.80 17.30 -11.03
N GLU A 7 -18.35 16.48 -10.09
CA GLU A 7 -19.20 15.66 -9.22
C GLU A 7 -19.02 16.07 -7.76
N ARG A 8 -20.11 16.21 -7.01
CA ARG A 8 -20.03 16.42 -5.57
C ARG A 8 -19.60 15.13 -4.87
N ALA A 9 -18.50 15.19 -4.13
CA ALA A 9 -17.87 14.02 -3.52
C ALA A 9 -18.76 13.29 -2.49
N SER A 10 -19.60 14.02 -1.75
CA SER A 10 -20.38 13.46 -0.65
C SER A 10 -21.52 12.53 -1.08
N ASP A 11 -22.12 12.77 -2.25
CA ASP A 11 -23.31 12.05 -2.70
C ASP A 11 -23.32 11.67 -4.19
N GLY A 12 -22.24 11.99 -4.92
CA GLY A 12 -22.07 11.64 -6.31
C GLY A 12 -22.96 12.42 -7.27
N ARG A 13 -23.54 13.55 -6.84
CA ARG A 13 -24.38 14.38 -7.70
C ARG A 13 -23.49 15.16 -8.69
N PHE A 14 -23.77 15.03 -9.98
CA PHE A 14 -23.16 15.91 -10.98
C PHE A 14 -23.61 17.36 -10.78
N LEU A 15 -22.61 18.24 -10.69
CA LEU A 15 -22.80 19.69 -10.53
C LEU A 15 -22.70 20.39 -11.89
N GLU A 16 -21.75 19.96 -12.72
CA GLU A 16 -21.54 20.40 -14.10
C GLU A 16 -21.02 19.21 -14.93
N LEU A 17 -21.48 19.08 -16.18
CA LEU A 17 -21.09 18.00 -17.08
C LEU A 17 -20.06 18.41 -18.12
N ASP A 18 -19.85 19.72 -18.30
CA ASP A 18 -18.86 20.25 -19.22
C ASP A 18 -18.35 21.62 -18.72
N ILE A 19 -17.26 21.58 -17.93
CA ILE A 19 -16.57 22.79 -17.49
C ILE A 19 -15.28 22.99 -18.32
N PRO A 20 -15.07 24.17 -18.92
CA PRO A 20 -13.83 24.45 -19.64
C PRO A 20 -12.72 24.76 -18.64
N ILE A 21 -11.91 23.75 -18.35
CA ILE A 21 -10.69 23.89 -17.56
C ILE A 21 -9.52 24.00 -18.55
N ASP A 22 -8.74 25.05 -18.41
CA ASP A 22 -7.42 25.14 -19.03
C ASP A 22 -6.44 24.33 -18.17
N VAL A 23 -6.21 23.08 -18.57
CA VAL A 23 -5.37 22.14 -17.82
C VAL A 23 -3.91 22.44 -18.09
N THR A 24 -3.18 22.69 -17.02
CA THR A 24 -1.73 22.92 -17.02
C THR A 24 -0.94 21.71 -16.53
N GLY A 25 -1.64 20.68 -16.04
CA GLY A 25 -1.07 19.39 -15.68
C GLY A 25 -2.16 18.41 -15.26
N ALA A 26 -2.13 17.19 -15.77
CA ALA A 26 -3.02 16.11 -15.34
C ALA A 26 -2.26 14.80 -15.34
N SER A 27 -1.95 14.26 -14.17
CA SER A 27 -1.15 13.05 -14.02
C SER A 27 -1.90 11.85 -13.46
N ARG A 28 -1.39 10.67 -13.79
CA ARG A 28 -1.76 9.38 -13.22
C ARG A 28 -0.49 8.64 -12.83
N VAL A 29 -0.52 7.99 -11.66
CA VAL A 29 0.66 7.33 -11.09
C VAL A 29 0.34 5.86 -10.81
N LEU A 30 1.27 4.96 -11.13
CA LEU A 30 1.22 3.56 -10.73
C LEU A 30 1.41 3.47 -9.21
N CYS A 31 0.52 2.78 -8.51
CA CYS A 31 0.57 2.64 -7.05
C CYS A 31 0.61 3.97 -6.27
N GLY A 32 0.00 5.03 -6.82
CA GLY A 32 -0.05 6.34 -6.17
C GLY A 32 -1.17 7.24 -6.69
N PRO A 33 -1.45 8.35 -5.99
CA PRO A 33 -2.42 9.34 -6.44
C PRO A 33 -1.87 10.16 -7.61
N GLY A 34 -2.70 10.39 -8.64
CA GLY A 34 -2.41 11.36 -9.70
C GLY A 34 -2.59 12.82 -9.25
N ARG A 35 -2.27 13.79 -10.12
CA ARG A 35 -2.48 15.23 -9.86
C ARG A 35 -3.32 15.88 -10.96
N LEU A 36 -4.04 16.94 -10.61
CA LEU A 36 -4.65 17.88 -11.56
C LEU A 36 -4.22 19.31 -11.20
N SER A 37 -3.90 20.11 -12.19
CA SER A 37 -3.78 21.56 -12.08
C SER A 37 -4.32 22.24 -13.33
N GLY A 38 -5.03 23.34 -13.12
CA GLY A 38 -5.58 24.13 -14.21
C GLY A 38 -6.24 25.40 -13.71
N SER A 39 -6.76 26.18 -14.65
CA SER A 39 -7.57 27.36 -14.34
C SER A 39 -8.87 27.38 -15.14
N ILE A 40 -9.81 28.16 -14.64
CA ILE A 40 -11.09 28.43 -15.29
C ILE A 40 -11.19 29.96 -15.45
N ALA A 41 -11.61 30.40 -16.63
CA ALA A 41 -11.78 31.81 -16.94
C ALA A 41 -12.74 32.50 -15.94
N PRO A 42 -12.48 33.76 -15.57
CA PRO A 42 -13.18 34.45 -14.48
C PRO A 42 -14.68 34.66 -14.73
N ASP A 43 -15.12 34.78 -15.98
CA ASP A 43 -16.55 34.88 -16.35
C ASP A 43 -17.32 33.59 -16.03
N LEU A 44 -16.62 32.46 -15.94
CA LEU A 44 -17.11 31.17 -15.48
C LEU A 44 -16.75 30.90 -14.01
N GLY A 45 -15.87 31.70 -13.39
CA GLY A 45 -15.51 31.64 -11.97
C GLY A 45 -16.66 32.02 -11.04
N ASP A 46 -17.64 32.79 -11.53
CA ASP A 46 -18.87 33.07 -10.79
C ASP A 46 -19.88 31.92 -10.83
N LEU A 47 -19.56 30.79 -11.49
CA LEU A 47 -20.40 29.60 -11.47
C LEU A 47 -20.52 29.08 -10.03
N ARG A 48 -21.73 29.20 -9.51
CA ARG A 48 -22.15 28.63 -8.24
C ARG A 48 -23.08 27.45 -8.51
N THR A 49 -23.13 26.53 -7.56
CA THR A 49 -24.20 25.54 -7.52
C THR A 49 -25.56 26.25 -7.39
N ALA A 50 -26.65 25.53 -7.66
CA ALA A 50 -28.00 26.07 -7.46
C ALA A 50 -28.28 26.57 -6.02
N THR A 51 -27.45 26.19 -5.04
CA THR A 51 -27.53 26.62 -3.64
C THR A 51 -26.61 27.80 -3.30
N GLY A 52 -25.81 28.30 -4.26
CA GLY A 52 -24.90 29.43 -4.08
C GLY A 52 -23.49 29.07 -3.62
N ASP A 53 -23.17 27.77 -3.50
CA ASP A 53 -21.83 27.29 -3.13
C ASP A 53 -20.89 27.28 -4.34
N LEU A 54 -19.57 27.24 -4.11
CA LEU A 54 -18.59 27.08 -5.19
C LEU A 54 -18.83 25.77 -5.96
N LEU A 55 -18.72 25.81 -7.29
CA LEU A 55 -18.92 24.63 -8.12
C LEU A 55 -17.83 23.56 -7.89
N ILE A 56 -16.57 23.99 -7.75
CA ILE A 56 -15.42 23.15 -7.40
C ILE A 56 -14.90 23.64 -6.03
N ASP A 57 -15.43 23.07 -4.96
CA ASP A 57 -14.99 23.42 -3.60
C ASP A 57 -13.97 22.41 -3.07
N GLN A 58 -13.06 22.90 -2.23
CA GLN A 58 -11.95 22.12 -1.67
C GLN A 58 -12.49 20.95 -0.83
N TYR A 59 -12.00 19.73 -1.10
CA TYR A 59 -12.43 18.48 -0.48
C TYR A 59 -13.95 18.20 -0.58
N ALA A 60 -14.65 18.83 -1.52
CA ALA A 60 -16.09 18.66 -1.71
C ALA A 60 -16.49 18.27 -3.14
N ALA A 61 -15.59 18.43 -4.11
CA ALA A 61 -15.83 18.12 -5.52
C ALA A 61 -14.74 17.21 -6.11
N PHE A 62 -15.16 16.28 -6.96
CA PHE A 62 -14.31 15.59 -7.92
C PHE A 62 -14.37 16.29 -9.27
N VAL A 63 -13.24 16.29 -9.96
CA VAL A 63 -13.13 16.64 -11.38
C VAL A 63 -12.79 15.37 -12.15
N HIS A 64 -13.60 15.03 -13.14
CA HIS A 64 -13.41 13.87 -14.00
C HIS A 64 -13.04 14.31 -15.40
N GLU A 65 -11.96 13.77 -15.93
CA GLU A 65 -11.64 13.89 -17.35
C GLU A 65 -12.37 12.80 -18.12
N GLU A 66 -13.17 13.19 -19.12
CA GLU A 66 -13.90 12.27 -19.99
C GLU A 66 -13.61 12.55 -21.45
N ALA A 67 -13.32 11.48 -22.20
CA ALA A 67 -13.27 11.53 -23.65
C ALA A 67 -13.78 10.23 -24.27
N ASP A 68 -14.65 10.40 -25.28
CA ASP A 68 -15.22 9.36 -26.12
C ASP A 68 -16.01 8.28 -25.34
N GLY A 69 -16.70 8.73 -24.29
CA GLY A 69 -17.49 7.92 -23.37
C GLY A 69 -16.68 7.22 -22.28
N VAL A 70 -15.39 7.56 -22.12
CA VAL A 70 -14.45 6.90 -21.19
C VAL A 70 -13.91 7.93 -20.21
N ILE A 71 -14.01 7.62 -18.91
CA ILE A 71 -13.37 8.40 -17.85
C ILE A 71 -11.86 8.07 -17.87
N ARG A 72 -11.03 9.07 -18.14
CA ARG A 72 -9.58 8.91 -18.29
C ARG A 72 -8.82 9.31 -17.02
N GLY A 73 -9.38 10.20 -16.20
CA GLY A 73 -8.81 10.65 -14.94
C GLY A 73 -9.87 11.15 -13.97
N THR A 74 -9.56 11.15 -12.67
CA THR A 74 -10.47 11.59 -11.61
C THR A 74 -9.67 12.10 -10.43
N TRP A 75 -9.90 13.34 -10.04
CA TRP A 75 -9.16 14.00 -8.97
C TRP A 75 -10.10 14.69 -8.00
N LEU A 76 -9.87 14.51 -6.70
CA LEU A 76 -10.51 15.26 -5.64
C LEU A 76 -9.89 16.66 -5.61
N ALA A 77 -10.71 17.71 -5.64
CA ALA A 77 -10.22 19.09 -5.54
C ALA A 77 -9.53 19.31 -4.18
N THR A 78 -8.23 19.54 -4.19
CA THR A 78 -7.41 19.82 -3.00
C THR A 78 -7.09 21.29 -2.84
N ARG A 79 -7.32 22.10 -3.87
CA ARG A 79 -7.29 23.56 -3.82
C ARG A 79 -8.31 24.16 -4.77
N SER A 80 -8.97 25.21 -4.32
CA SER A 80 -9.85 26.05 -5.13
C SER A 80 -9.64 27.49 -4.69
N ALA A 81 -9.07 28.32 -5.56
CA ALA A 81 -8.66 29.67 -5.23
C ALA A 81 -9.05 30.66 -6.33
N TYR A 82 -9.51 31.84 -5.92
CA TYR A 82 -9.88 32.94 -6.81
C TYR A 82 -8.87 34.09 -6.65
N PRO A 83 -7.65 33.99 -7.18
CA PRO A 83 -6.84 35.18 -7.41
C PRO A 83 -7.59 36.14 -8.36
N ASP A 84 -7.25 37.43 -8.32
CA ASP A 84 -8.05 38.53 -8.90
C ASP A 84 -8.42 38.40 -10.40
N GLU A 85 -7.79 37.49 -11.16
CA GLU A 85 -7.96 37.36 -12.61
C GLU A 85 -8.39 35.96 -13.11
N GLU A 86 -8.22 34.87 -12.34
CA GLU A 86 -8.57 33.50 -12.79
C GLU A 86 -8.96 32.60 -11.61
N TRP A 87 -9.83 31.60 -11.84
CA TRP A 87 -10.10 30.57 -10.83
C TRP A 87 -9.09 29.42 -10.97
N THR A 88 -8.13 29.33 -10.04
CA THR A 88 -7.15 28.25 -10.00
C THR A 88 -7.68 27.04 -9.24
N ILE A 89 -7.51 25.86 -9.81
CA ILE A 89 -7.87 24.58 -9.20
C ILE A 89 -6.66 23.64 -9.14
N GLU A 90 -6.54 22.91 -8.03
CA GLU A 90 -5.65 21.77 -7.93
C GLU A 90 -6.43 20.56 -7.40
N GLY A 91 -6.04 19.37 -7.85
CA GLY A 91 -6.62 18.12 -7.40
C GLY A 91 -5.59 17.02 -7.22
N ALA A 92 -5.96 16.02 -6.44
CA ALA A 92 -5.19 14.80 -6.23
C ALA A 92 -6.06 13.56 -6.50
N GLY A 93 -5.42 12.44 -6.87
CA GLY A 93 -6.05 11.14 -6.96
C GLY A 93 -6.82 10.81 -5.66
N PHE A 94 -7.92 10.06 -5.78
CA PHE A 94 -8.79 9.82 -4.63
C PHE A 94 -8.14 9.01 -3.50
N SER A 95 -7.07 8.26 -3.74
CA SER A 95 -6.26 7.61 -2.71
C SER A 95 -5.53 8.61 -1.81
N ALA A 96 -5.22 9.82 -2.29
CA ALA A 96 -4.65 10.89 -1.47
C ALA A 96 -5.60 11.33 -0.35
N PHE A 97 -6.90 10.98 -0.44
CA PHE A 97 -7.83 11.21 0.66
C PHE A 97 -7.48 10.43 1.94
N LEU A 98 -6.71 9.33 1.83
CA LEU A 98 -6.19 8.58 2.95
C LEU A 98 -4.93 9.21 3.59
N ASP A 99 -4.23 10.07 2.85
CA ASP A 99 -2.96 10.66 3.29
C ASP A 99 -3.15 11.57 4.50
N GLY A 100 -2.28 11.41 5.50
CA GLY A 100 -2.32 12.11 6.77
C GLY A 100 -3.50 11.72 7.67
N ARG A 101 -4.33 10.75 7.29
CA ARG A 101 -5.46 10.30 8.13
C ARG A 101 -5.01 9.16 9.05
N PRO A 102 -5.06 9.37 10.38
CA PRO A 102 -4.75 8.29 11.29
C PRO A 102 -5.88 7.25 11.27
N TYR A 103 -5.51 5.98 11.29
CA TYR A 103 -6.46 4.92 11.62
C TYR A 103 -6.82 5.01 13.10
N THR A 104 -8.11 5.09 13.41
CA THR A 104 -8.63 5.33 14.77
C THR A 104 -9.31 4.10 15.39
N GLY A 105 -9.24 2.95 14.71
CA GLY A 105 -9.83 1.70 15.17
C GLY A 105 -8.82 0.71 15.76
N GLU A 106 -9.29 -0.53 15.90
CA GLU A 106 -8.45 -1.69 16.18
C GLU A 106 -8.81 -2.79 15.18
N TYR A 107 -7.81 -3.28 14.45
CA TYR A 107 -7.98 -4.40 13.51
C TYR A 107 -7.01 -5.52 13.89
N ASN A 108 -7.51 -6.76 13.89
CA ASN A 108 -6.72 -7.96 14.13
C ASN A 108 -7.22 -9.07 13.18
N GLY A 109 -6.42 -9.40 12.18
CA GLY A 109 -6.74 -10.38 11.14
C GLY A 109 -5.84 -11.62 11.23
N VAL A 110 -6.46 -12.80 11.18
CA VAL A 110 -5.75 -14.09 11.06
C VAL A 110 -6.10 -14.72 9.71
N ASN A 111 -5.09 -15.07 8.91
CA ASN A 111 -5.25 -15.59 7.55
C ASN A 111 -6.18 -14.72 6.68
N VAL A 112 -6.04 -13.40 6.78
CA VAL A 112 -6.87 -12.43 6.03
C VAL A 112 -6.27 -12.12 4.66
N ASP A 113 -7.09 -11.88 3.65
CA ASP A 113 -6.59 -11.41 2.35
C ASP A 113 -6.08 -9.98 2.51
N VAL A 114 -4.99 -9.64 1.84
CA VAL A 114 -4.53 -8.24 1.82
C VAL A 114 -5.56 -7.31 1.18
N ALA A 115 -6.29 -7.75 0.15
CA ALA A 115 -7.36 -6.92 -0.42
C ALA A 115 -8.49 -6.66 0.60
N ASP A 116 -8.73 -7.58 1.53
CA ASP A 116 -9.72 -7.40 2.60
C ASP A 116 -9.22 -6.42 3.67
N VAL A 117 -7.93 -6.40 3.95
CA VAL A 117 -7.29 -5.36 4.78
C VAL A 117 -7.47 -3.98 4.16
N VAL A 118 -7.20 -3.84 2.86
CA VAL A 118 -7.37 -2.55 2.15
C VAL A 118 -8.84 -2.12 2.14
N ARG A 119 -9.79 -3.05 1.94
CA ARG A 119 -11.23 -2.79 2.10
C ARG A 119 -11.57 -2.28 3.49
N HIS A 120 -10.96 -2.87 4.52
CA HIS A 120 -11.18 -2.47 5.91
C HIS A 120 -10.70 -1.04 6.17
N ILE A 121 -9.52 -0.66 5.67
CA ILE A 121 -8.98 0.71 5.77
C ILE A 121 -9.93 1.72 5.10
N TRP A 122 -10.35 1.45 3.87
CA TRP A 122 -11.30 2.30 3.15
C TRP A 122 -12.67 2.39 3.84
N ALA A 123 -13.19 1.26 4.33
CA ALA A 123 -14.44 1.24 5.09
C ALA A 123 -14.33 2.05 6.39
N HIS A 124 -13.20 1.96 7.09
CA HIS A 124 -12.93 2.75 8.28
C HIS A 124 -12.97 4.25 7.97
N VAL A 125 -12.19 4.72 6.99
CA VAL A 125 -12.14 6.14 6.63
C VAL A 125 -13.51 6.65 6.17
N GLN A 126 -14.19 5.91 5.29
CA GLN A 126 -15.49 6.33 4.76
C GLN A 126 -16.64 6.22 5.78
N SER A 127 -16.47 5.47 6.87
CA SER A 127 -17.48 5.42 7.96
C SER A 127 -17.51 6.68 8.83
N GLN A 128 -16.46 7.51 8.76
CA GLN A 128 -16.37 8.73 9.55
C GLN A 128 -17.32 9.82 9.01
N THR A 129 -17.70 10.75 9.89
CA THR A 129 -18.60 11.86 9.56
C THR A 129 -18.07 12.65 8.36
N ARG A 130 -18.88 12.73 7.30
CA ARG A 130 -18.56 13.46 6.05
C ARG A 130 -17.29 12.97 5.34
N SER A 131 -16.91 11.70 5.52
CA SER A 131 -15.73 11.10 4.88
C SER A 131 -16.05 10.08 3.78
N ASN A 132 -17.32 9.76 3.54
CA ASN A 132 -17.68 8.84 2.47
C ASN A 132 -17.59 9.54 1.11
N ILE A 133 -16.61 9.15 0.31
CA ILE A 133 -16.36 9.65 -1.06
C ILE A 133 -16.67 8.61 -2.14
N ASN A 134 -17.39 7.53 -1.76
CA ASN A 134 -17.85 6.45 -2.64
C ASN A 134 -16.73 5.72 -3.41
N VAL A 135 -15.54 5.63 -2.81
CA VAL A 135 -14.46 4.77 -3.32
C VAL A 135 -14.69 3.33 -2.86
N THR A 136 -14.43 2.40 -3.77
CA THR A 136 -14.51 0.96 -3.51
C THR A 136 -13.18 0.28 -3.82
N VAL A 137 -12.97 -0.93 -3.29
CA VAL A 137 -11.74 -1.71 -3.49
C VAL A 137 -12.08 -3.02 -4.18
N THR A 138 -11.48 -3.25 -5.34
CA THR A 138 -11.70 -4.44 -6.17
C THR A 138 -10.42 -5.25 -6.34
N GLY A 139 -10.57 -6.54 -6.66
CA GLY A 139 -9.46 -7.51 -6.75
C GLY A 139 -9.34 -8.41 -5.53
N SER A 140 -8.46 -9.39 -5.59
CA SER A 140 -8.06 -10.24 -4.46
C SER A 140 -6.60 -10.60 -4.67
N THR A 141 -5.83 -10.66 -3.59
CA THR A 141 -4.41 -11.01 -3.72
C THR A 141 -4.19 -12.51 -3.65
N GLY A 142 -5.12 -13.25 -3.03
CA GLY A 142 -4.91 -14.67 -2.67
C GLY A 142 -3.80 -14.88 -1.62
N VAL A 143 -3.07 -13.82 -1.26
CA VAL A 143 -2.01 -13.83 -0.27
C VAL A 143 -2.64 -13.56 1.10
N LYS A 144 -2.63 -14.60 1.95
CA LYS A 144 -3.15 -14.50 3.32
C LYS A 144 -2.06 -14.02 4.29
N VAL A 145 -2.39 -13.03 5.11
CA VAL A 145 -1.51 -12.47 6.15
C VAL A 145 -2.09 -12.70 7.55
N GLY A 146 -1.21 -12.64 8.56
CA GLY A 146 -1.54 -12.88 9.98
C GLY A 146 -1.65 -14.35 10.37
N THR A 147 -1.17 -14.68 11.58
CA THR A 147 -1.21 -16.02 12.18
C THR A 147 -2.06 -16.06 13.45
N SER A 148 -2.46 -17.26 13.88
CA SER A 148 -3.20 -17.44 15.15
C SER A 148 -2.27 -17.45 16.38
N SER A 149 -1.01 -17.05 16.25
CA SER A 149 -0.02 -17.16 17.33
C SER A 149 -0.33 -16.24 18.52
N ASP A 150 -0.97 -15.10 18.29
CA ASP A 150 -1.46 -14.23 19.38
C ASP A 150 -2.57 -14.89 20.20
N GLN A 151 -3.47 -15.64 19.54
CA GLN A 151 -4.50 -16.40 20.23
C GLN A 151 -3.88 -17.52 21.07
N ALA A 152 -2.88 -18.22 20.51
CA ALA A 152 -2.14 -19.25 21.24
C ALA A 152 -1.37 -18.65 22.44
N LEU A 153 -0.81 -17.45 22.29
CA LEU A 153 -0.15 -16.72 23.36
C LEU A 153 -1.14 -16.34 24.46
N ALA A 154 -2.30 -15.79 24.12
CA ALA A 154 -3.34 -15.45 25.09
C ALA A 154 -3.84 -16.67 25.88
N GLN A 155 -4.06 -17.80 25.19
CA GLN A 155 -4.42 -19.07 25.83
C GLN A 155 -3.32 -19.58 26.77
N ALA A 156 -2.07 -19.53 26.33
CA ALA A 156 -0.93 -19.94 27.16
C ALA A 156 -0.74 -19.03 28.39
N GLN A 157 -0.97 -17.73 28.25
CA GLN A 157 -0.93 -16.75 29.34
C GLN A 157 -2.01 -17.04 30.39
N SER A 158 -3.23 -17.32 29.94
CA SER A 158 -4.34 -17.72 30.81
C SER A 158 -4.02 -19.02 31.55
N ALA A 159 -3.53 -20.04 30.85
CA ALA A 159 -3.14 -21.33 31.43
C ALA A 159 -2.01 -21.19 32.47
N ALA A 160 -0.98 -20.37 32.20
CA ALA A 160 0.10 -20.11 33.14
C ALA A 160 -0.40 -19.39 34.40
N THR A 161 -1.31 -18.43 34.25
CA THR A 161 -1.94 -17.72 35.36
C THR A 161 -2.75 -18.67 36.25
N ALA A 162 -3.58 -19.51 35.63
CA ALA A 162 -4.37 -20.52 36.35
C ALA A 162 -3.47 -21.56 37.05
N ALA A 163 -2.42 -22.05 36.38
CA ALA A 163 -1.51 -23.03 36.95
C ALA A 163 -0.70 -22.45 38.12
N LYS A 164 -0.31 -21.18 38.06
CA LYS A 164 0.32 -20.47 39.18
C LYS A 164 -0.63 -20.40 40.39
N ALA A 165 -1.88 -20.00 40.18
CA ALA A 165 -2.88 -19.95 41.25
C ALA A 165 -3.11 -21.33 41.88
N ALA A 166 -3.17 -22.40 41.08
CA ALA A 166 -3.29 -23.78 41.56
C ALA A 166 -2.07 -24.24 42.36
N ALA A 167 -0.86 -23.92 41.91
CA ALA A 167 0.39 -24.23 42.63
C ALA A 167 0.46 -23.50 43.99
N ASP A 168 0.08 -22.22 44.02
CA ASP A 168 0.04 -21.43 45.26
C ASP A 168 -1.01 -21.98 46.24
N ALA A 169 -2.19 -22.38 45.77
CA ALA A 169 -3.22 -23.00 46.59
C ALA A 169 -2.78 -24.38 47.13
N ALA A 170 -2.17 -25.22 46.29
CA ALA A 170 -1.67 -26.53 46.69
C ALA A 170 -0.56 -26.42 47.74
N LYS A 171 0.33 -25.42 47.61
CA LYS A 171 1.36 -25.11 48.60
C LYS A 171 0.75 -24.71 49.94
N ARG A 172 -0.24 -23.80 49.96
CA ARG A 172 -0.95 -23.41 51.20
C ARG A 172 -1.59 -24.62 51.89
N ASN A 173 -2.20 -25.53 51.12
CA ASN A 173 -2.79 -26.76 51.66
C ASN A 173 -1.74 -27.71 52.25
N LEU A 174 -0.56 -27.83 51.62
CA LEU A 174 0.56 -28.60 52.15
C LEU A 174 1.11 -27.99 53.45
N ASP A 175 1.27 -26.67 53.50
CA ASP A 175 1.76 -25.97 54.69
C ASP A 175 0.78 -26.12 55.86
N ALA A 176 -0.54 -26.06 55.59
CA ALA A 176 -1.58 -26.34 56.58
C ALA A 176 -1.54 -27.79 57.08
N ALA A 177 -1.39 -28.78 56.18
CA ALA A 177 -1.26 -30.19 56.56
C ALA A 177 0.00 -30.46 57.41
N ARG A 178 1.13 -29.81 57.08
CA ARG A 178 2.37 -29.89 57.86
C ARG A 178 2.19 -29.30 59.26
N ALA A 179 1.51 -28.16 59.37
CA ALA A 179 1.19 -27.55 60.67
C ALA A 179 0.31 -28.49 61.52
N GLN A 180 -0.71 -29.11 60.92
CA GLN A 180 -1.58 -30.07 61.60
C GLN A 180 -0.82 -31.31 62.08
N ALA A 181 0.06 -31.88 61.25
CA ALA A 181 0.89 -33.01 61.62
C ALA A 181 1.90 -32.68 62.73
N LYS A 182 2.41 -31.44 62.77
CA LYS A 182 3.28 -30.95 63.86
C LYS A 182 2.51 -30.81 65.18
N ALA A 183 1.27 -30.35 65.14
CA ALA A 183 0.42 -30.19 66.32
C ALA A 183 -0.12 -31.53 66.85
N SER A 184 -0.40 -32.50 65.97
CA SER A 184 -0.94 -33.82 66.34
C SER A 184 -0.33 -34.90 65.43
N PRO A 185 0.73 -35.60 65.85
CA PRO A 185 1.46 -36.55 65.01
C PRO A 185 0.78 -37.92 64.94
N THR A 186 -0.42 -37.99 64.34
CA THR A 186 -1.15 -39.24 64.07
C THR A 186 -0.79 -39.83 62.70
N PRO A 187 -0.97 -41.15 62.49
CA PRO A 187 -0.82 -41.77 61.17
C PRO A 187 -1.68 -41.10 60.08
N ALA A 188 -2.90 -40.68 60.42
CA ALA A 188 -3.79 -39.97 59.51
C ALA A 188 -3.23 -38.61 59.06
N ASN A 189 -2.64 -37.84 59.98
CA ASN A 189 -2.05 -36.54 59.64
C ASN A 189 -0.76 -36.69 58.81
N LYS A 190 0.02 -37.76 59.04
CA LYS A 190 1.17 -38.10 58.16
C LYS A 190 0.71 -38.43 56.74
N ALA A 191 -0.32 -39.26 56.59
CA ALA A 191 -0.89 -39.59 55.28
C ALA A 191 -1.47 -38.36 54.56
N LEU A 192 -2.09 -37.42 55.29
CA LEU A 192 -2.56 -36.15 54.73
C LEU A 192 -1.41 -35.31 54.17
N VAL A 193 -0.28 -35.21 54.88
CA VAL A 193 0.90 -34.49 54.39
C VAL A 193 1.43 -35.12 53.10
N GLU A 194 1.52 -36.44 53.03
CA GLU A 194 1.95 -37.14 51.81
C GLU A 194 1.01 -36.88 50.63
N SER A 195 -0.30 -36.95 50.85
CA SER A 195 -1.30 -36.62 49.83
C SER A 195 -1.19 -35.17 49.35
N ARG A 196 -1.07 -34.21 50.26
CA ARG A 196 -0.91 -32.78 49.90
C ARG A 196 0.43 -32.49 49.23
N LYS A 197 1.48 -33.22 49.59
CA LYS A 197 2.79 -33.11 48.93
C LYS A 197 2.67 -33.55 47.48
N ALA A 198 2.05 -34.70 47.21
CA ALA A 198 1.81 -35.18 45.85
C ALA A 198 0.97 -34.17 45.03
N GLN A 199 -0.06 -33.56 45.63
CA GLN A 199 -0.85 -32.51 44.98
C GLN A 199 -0.01 -31.25 44.67
N SER A 200 0.83 -30.81 45.61
CA SER A 200 1.72 -29.66 45.40
C SER A 200 2.77 -29.94 44.33
N ASP A 201 3.35 -31.14 44.30
CA ASP A 201 4.33 -31.54 43.29
C ASP A 201 3.70 -31.61 41.90
N ALA A 202 2.49 -32.17 41.78
CA ALA A 202 1.72 -32.19 40.54
C ALA A 202 1.35 -30.78 40.06
N ALA A 203 0.90 -29.89 40.96
CA ALA A 203 0.57 -28.51 40.61
C ALA A 203 1.82 -27.70 40.18
N ASN A 204 2.97 -27.92 40.84
CA ASN A 204 4.24 -27.32 40.42
C ASN A 204 4.71 -27.84 39.06
N ALA A 205 4.55 -29.13 38.78
CA ALA A 205 4.85 -29.69 37.46
C ALA A 205 3.94 -29.11 36.37
N ALA A 206 2.63 -28.97 36.65
CA ALA A 206 1.68 -28.33 35.75
C ALA A 206 2.03 -26.86 35.48
N LYS A 207 2.41 -26.10 36.52
CA LYS A 207 2.90 -24.73 36.39
C LYS A 207 4.14 -24.66 35.49
N LYS A 208 5.16 -25.50 35.75
CA LYS A 208 6.38 -25.55 34.91
C LYS A 208 6.04 -25.84 33.44
N ALA A 209 5.11 -26.75 33.19
CA ALA A 209 4.66 -27.06 31.83
C ALA A 209 3.87 -25.90 31.19
N ALA A 210 3.06 -25.16 31.95
CA ALA A 210 2.35 -23.99 31.47
C ALA A 210 3.30 -22.82 31.16
N ASP A 211 4.30 -22.57 32.01
CA ASP A 211 5.34 -21.57 31.79
C ASP A 211 6.16 -21.88 30.53
N ALA A 212 6.48 -23.16 30.29
CA ALA A 212 7.17 -23.60 29.07
C ALA A 212 6.32 -23.34 27.81
N ARG A 213 5.01 -23.62 27.85
CA ARG A 213 4.09 -23.32 26.74
C ARG A 213 3.97 -21.82 26.49
N LEU A 214 3.89 -21.02 27.56
CA LEU A 214 3.87 -19.56 27.45
C LEU A 214 5.15 -19.04 26.80
N SER A 215 6.31 -19.56 27.20
CA SER A 215 7.58 -19.18 26.57
C SER A 215 7.62 -19.55 25.09
N ALA A 216 7.17 -20.75 24.72
CA ALA A 216 7.12 -21.20 23.34
C ALA A 216 6.15 -20.35 22.49
N ALA A 217 4.98 -20.00 23.02
CA ALA A 217 4.02 -19.14 22.35
C ALA A 217 4.57 -17.71 22.14
N LYS A 218 5.28 -17.16 23.14
CA LYS A 218 5.97 -15.87 23.00
C LYS A 218 7.02 -15.90 21.91
N THR A 219 7.81 -16.97 21.82
CA THR A 219 8.79 -17.13 20.74
C THR A 219 8.10 -17.20 19.38
N ARG A 220 7.01 -17.97 19.27
CA ARG A 220 6.28 -18.11 18.01
C ARG A 220 5.72 -16.79 17.48
N VAL A 221 5.08 -15.98 18.33
CA VAL A 221 4.59 -14.65 17.96
C VAL A 221 5.73 -13.75 17.48
N LYS A 222 6.91 -13.84 18.10
CA LYS A 222 8.09 -13.08 17.64
C LYS A 222 8.62 -13.55 16.29
N GLU A 223 8.50 -14.85 15.99
CA GLU A 223 8.98 -15.45 14.75
C GLU A 223 8.04 -15.19 13.58
N ASP A 224 6.73 -15.21 13.82
CA ASP A 224 5.70 -15.14 12.75
C ASP A 224 4.87 -13.85 12.73
N GLY A 225 5.15 -12.91 13.64
CA GLY A 225 4.50 -11.59 13.70
C GLY A 225 3.12 -11.59 14.36
N GLY A 226 2.52 -12.75 14.62
CA GLY A 226 1.16 -12.85 15.15
C GLY A 226 0.08 -12.49 14.12
N ALA A 227 -1.07 -12.02 14.61
CA ALA A 227 -2.14 -11.53 13.76
C ALA A 227 -1.71 -10.25 13.04
N TRP A 228 -2.19 -10.07 11.80
CA TRP A 228 -1.98 -8.83 11.07
C TRP A 228 -2.85 -7.74 11.72
N LYS A 229 -2.28 -6.57 12.03
CA LYS A 229 -2.92 -5.62 12.94
C LYS A 229 -2.71 -4.18 12.52
N ILE A 230 -3.73 -3.37 12.74
CA ILE A 230 -3.68 -1.90 12.70
C ILE A 230 -4.27 -1.42 14.01
N LEU A 231 -3.51 -0.64 14.77
CA LEU A 231 -3.86 -0.26 16.13
C LEU A 231 -3.76 1.26 16.26
N TRP A 232 -4.83 1.92 16.69
CA TRP A 232 -4.90 3.39 16.72
C TRP A 232 -3.80 4.06 17.56
N TRP A 233 -3.29 3.39 18.60
CA TRP A 233 -2.24 3.94 19.46
C TRP A 233 -0.85 3.97 18.80
N ASP A 234 -0.66 3.22 17.70
CA ASP A 234 0.54 3.32 16.88
C ASP A 234 0.46 4.51 15.90
N THR A 235 -0.68 5.24 15.90
CA THR A 235 -0.98 6.38 15.01
C THR A 235 -0.70 6.12 13.54
N PRO A 236 -1.10 4.96 12.98
CA PRO A 236 -0.69 4.62 11.63
C PRO A 236 -1.47 5.45 10.60
N ASP A 237 -0.75 5.91 9.58
CA ASP A 237 -1.32 6.63 8.45
C ASP A 237 -2.04 5.66 7.50
N CYS A 238 -3.28 5.97 7.14
CA CYS A 238 -4.12 5.05 6.37
C CYS A 238 -3.58 4.79 4.95
N LEU A 239 -2.94 5.78 4.31
CA LEU A 239 -2.37 5.58 2.98
C LEU A 239 -1.15 4.68 3.05
N THR A 240 -0.26 4.94 4.00
CA THR A 240 0.96 4.18 4.24
C THR A 240 0.63 2.71 4.54
N GLU A 241 -0.30 2.44 5.46
CA GLU A 241 -0.74 1.07 5.79
C GLU A 241 -1.36 0.34 4.59
N MET A 242 -2.12 1.06 3.75
CA MET A 242 -2.67 0.48 2.53
C MET A 242 -1.55 0.07 1.56
N GLN A 243 -0.57 0.96 1.34
CA GLN A 243 0.55 0.70 0.43
C GLN A 243 1.43 -0.45 0.93
N ASP A 244 1.82 -0.41 2.21
CA ASP A 244 2.62 -1.45 2.86
C ASP A 244 1.92 -2.82 2.80
N ALA A 245 0.61 -2.86 3.02
CA ALA A 245 -0.15 -4.12 2.93
C ALA A 245 -0.13 -4.70 1.50
N ILE A 246 -0.35 -3.84 0.48
CA ILE A 246 -0.35 -4.26 -0.93
C ILE A 246 1.06 -4.70 -1.36
N GLU A 247 2.11 -3.98 -0.94
CA GLU A 247 3.50 -4.35 -1.18
C GLU A 247 3.88 -5.68 -0.50
N GLU A 248 3.41 -5.92 0.73
CA GLU A 248 3.60 -7.20 1.42
C GLU A 248 2.96 -8.37 0.65
N ALA A 249 1.87 -8.12 -0.09
CA ALA A 249 1.29 -9.11 -0.99
C ALA A 249 2.06 -9.28 -2.31
N GLY A 250 3.04 -8.43 -2.61
CA GLY A 250 3.71 -8.38 -3.91
C GLY A 250 2.75 -8.03 -5.05
N HIS A 251 1.71 -7.25 -4.76
CA HIS A 251 0.73 -6.79 -5.72
C HIS A 251 0.95 -5.31 -6.01
N GLU A 252 0.27 -4.84 -7.05
CA GLU A 252 0.23 -3.45 -7.44
C GLU A 252 -1.21 -2.96 -7.43
N TRP A 253 -1.39 -1.65 -7.51
CA TRP A 253 -2.72 -1.07 -7.55
C TRP A 253 -2.79 0.17 -8.44
N VAL A 254 -4.01 0.46 -8.90
CA VAL A 254 -4.33 1.69 -9.61
C VAL A 254 -5.62 2.31 -9.13
N GLU A 255 -5.69 3.61 -9.28
CA GLU A 255 -6.94 4.34 -9.32
C GLU A 255 -7.61 4.12 -10.68
N TRP A 256 -8.81 3.55 -10.64
CA TRP A 256 -9.66 3.43 -11.81
C TRP A 256 -10.95 4.20 -11.60
N SER A 257 -11.43 4.82 -12.67
CA SER A 257 -12.76 5.42 -12.71
C SER A 257 -13.44 5.09 -14.02
N GLY A 258 -14.77 4.98 -13.97
CA GLY A 258 -15.55 4.64 -15.15
C GLY A 258 -17.03 4.84 -14.93
N TRP A 259 -17.76 5.04 -16.02
CA TRP A 259 -19.21 5.08 -15.97
C TRP A 259 -19.78 3.75 -15.47
N ASN A 260 -20.82 3.82 -14.64
CA ASN A 260 -21.69 2.68 -14.42
C ASN A 260 -22.50 2.37 -15.70
N ALA A 261 -23.17 1.21 -15.71
CA ALA A 261 -23.81 0.68 -16.93
C ALA A 261 -24.83 1.63 -17.59
N ASP A 262 -25.55 2.43 -16.80
CA ASP A 262 -26.55 3.38 -17.28
C ASP A 262 -26.03 4.83 -17.40
N ARG A 263 -24.73 5.05 -17.16
CA ARG A 263 -24.06 6.37 -17.19
C ARG A 263 -24.70 7.42 -16.27
N THR A 264 -25.29 6.98 -15.16
CA THR A 264 -25.84 7.89 -14.14
C THR A 264 -24.85 8.22 -13.02
N ARG A 265 -23.72 7.49 -12.92
CA ARG A 265 -22.68 7.66 -11.90
C ARG A 265 -21.30 7.32 -12.42
N ILE A 266 -20.27 7.98 -11.90
CA ILE A 266 -18.87 7.60 -12.12
C ILE A 266 -18.38 6.79 -10.93
N LEU A 267 -18.10 5.51 -11.17
CA LEU A 267 -17.50 4.59 -10.19
C LEU A 267 -16.04 4.94 -9.97
N LYS A 268 -15.57 4.79 -8.73
CA LYS A 268 -14.19 5.07 -8.30
C LYS A 268 -13.68 3.84 -7.55
N GLU A 269 -12.63 3.22 -8.07
CA GLU A 269 -12.13 1.93 -7.60
C GLU A 269 -10.62 1.98 -7.37
N ILE A 270 -10.18 1.52 -6.20
CA ILE A 270 -8.81 1.04 -6.02
C ILE A 270 -8.78 -0.40 -6.51
N ARG A 271 -8.10 -0.64 -7.64
CA ARG A 271 -7.96 -1.97 -8.23
C ARG A 271 -6.65 -2.59 -7.82
N ILE A 272 -6.70 -3.69 -7.09
CA ILE A 272 -5.51 -4.45 -6.68
C ILE A 272 -5.30 -5.60 -7.66
N LEU A 273 -4.12 -5.66 -8.27
CA LEU A 273 -3.76 -6.59 -9.34
C LEU A 273 -2.38 -7.20 -9.05
N PRO A 274 -2.09 -8.45 -9.44
CA PRO A 274 -0.74 -9.01 -9.31
C PRO A 274 0.32 -8.17 -10.04
N ARG A 275 -0.08 -7.59 -11.17
CA ARG A 275 0.71 -6.67 -11.99
C ARG A 275 -0.27 -5.80 -12.78
N VAL A 276 -0.01 -4.50 -12.82
CA VAL A 276 -0.80 -3.51 -13.57
C VAL A 276 -0.23 -3.35 -14.98
N GLY A 277 -1.11 -3.15 -15.95
CA GLY A 277 -0.72 -2.86 -17.33
C GLY A 277 -0.37 -4.11 -18.12
N ARG A 278 0.06 -3.88 -19.36
CA ARG A 278 0.42 -4.93 -20.32
C ARG A 278 1.64 -4.52 -21.13
N ARG A 279 2.26 -5.48 -21.78
CA ARG A 279 3.25 -5.19 -22.82
C ARG A 279 2.55 -4.65 -24.07
N GLN A 280 2.96 -3.47 -24.52
CA GLN A 280 2.43 -2.80 -25.70
C GLN A 280 3.33 -3.13 -26.90
N ASP A 281 2.97 -4.20 -27.61
CA ASP A 281 3.71 -4.64 -28.80
C ASP A 281 3.24 -3.94 -30.10
N GLU A 282 2.09 -3.26 -30.06
CA GLU A 282 1.48 -2.56 -31.20
C GLU A 282 1.80 -1.06 -31.22
N LEU A 283 2.31 -0.52 -30.12
CA LEU A 283 2.73 0.88 -29.99
C LEU A 283 4.26 0.95 -30.05
N ALA A 284 4.79 2.01 -30.64
CA ALA A 284 6.23 2.25 -30.71
C ALA A 284 6.52 3.69 -30.31
N PHE A 285 7.50 3.89 -29.44
CA PHE A 285 7.92 5.21 -28.97
C PHE A 285 9.32 5.47 -29.52
N ILE A 286 9.41 6.30 -30.56
CA ILE A 286 10.60 6.48 -31.39
C ILE A 286 11.05 7.94 -31.32
N GLU A 287 12.32 8.14 -30.97
CA GLU A 287 12.96 9.46 -30.96
C GLU A 287 12.96 10.09 -32.36
N GLY A 288 12.43 11.31 -32.45
CA GLY A 288 12.31 12.05 -33.70
C GLY A 288 11.09 11.68 -34.55
N ASP A 289 10.23 10.79 -34.05
CA ASP A 289 8.90 10.51 -34.62
C ASP A 289 7.82 10.98 -33.62
N ASN A 290 7.36 10.11 -32.72
CA ASN A 290 6.39 10.46 -31.68
C ASN A 290 7.00 10.82 -30.33
N ILE A 291 8.30 10.58 -30.11
CA ILE A 291 9.02 11.21 -29.00
C ILE A 291 9.59 12.53 -29.52
N ILE A 292 9.09 13.64 -28.97
CA ILE A 292 9.34 14.99 -29.50
C ILE A 292 10.56 15.70 -28.90
N GLU A 293 11.13 15.16 -27.83
CA GLU A 293 12.37 15.64 -27.23
C GLU A 293 13.49 14.59 -27.29
N ALA A 294 14.74 15.06 -27.27
CA ALA A 294 15.88 14.16 -27.28
C ALA A 294 15.90 13.30 -26.01
N VAL A 295 16.02 11.98 -26.19
CA VAL A 295 15.94 11.04 -25.07
C VAL A 295 17.24 11.06 -24.28
N THR A 296 17.14 11.41 -23.00
CA THR A 296 18.29 11.33 -22.09
C THR A 296 18.44 9.91 -21.55
N VAL A 297 19.54 9.26 -21.92
CA VAL A 297 19.92 7.97 -21.34
C VAL A 297 20.91 8.20 -20.21
N GLU A 298 20.45 7.91 -19.00
CA GLU A 298 21.27 8.04 -17.80
C GLU A 298 22.04 6.74 -17.56
N ALA A 299 23.28 6.90 -17.10
CA ALA A 299 24.13 5.84 -16.60
C ALA A 299 24.66 6.26 -15.24
N ASP A 300 23.79 6.28 -14.23
CA ASP A 300 24.18 6.70 -12.89
C ASP A 300 24.86 5.56 -12.12
N SER A 301 26.19 5.60 -12.12
CA SER A 301 27.00 4.68 -11.33
C SER A 301 26.75 4.79 -9.82
N ALA A 302 26.12 5.87 -9.31
CA ALA A 302 25.74 6.02 -7.90
C ALA A 302 24.53 5.15 -7.53
N GLU A 303 23.60 4.94 -8.46
CA GLU A 303 22.41 4.10 -8.24
C GLU A 303 22.65 2.62 -8.54
N PHE A 304 23.66 2.32 -9.37
CA PHE A 304 24.05 0.95 -9.69
C PHE A 304 24.33 0.11 -8.44
N ALA A 305 23.81 -1.12 -8.43
CA ALA A 305 24.14 -2.15 -7.45
C ALA A 305 24.01 -3.53 -8.10
N ASN A 306 25.01 -4.39 -7.87
CA ASN A 306 24.97 -5.82 -8.24
C ASN A 306 24.85 -6.72 -6.99
N GLN A 307 24.62 -6.13 -5.82
CA GLN A 307 24.22 -6.83 -4.61
C GLN A 307 23.13 -6.03 -3.89
N VAL A 308 22.06 -6.71 -3.49
CA VAL A 308 21.01 -6.13 -2.63
C VAL A 308 20.98 -6.87 -1.31
N VAL A 309 21.06 -6.12 -0.21
CA VAL A 309 20.86 -6.60 1.16
C VAL A 309 19.52 -6.04 1.64
N ALA A 310 18.48 -6.85 1.57
CA ALA A 310 17.15 -6.48 2.02
C ALA A 310 16.96 -6.82 3.50
N ILE A 311 16.45 -5.86 4.27
CA ILE A 311 16.16 -6.00 5.70
C ILE A 311 14.65 -5.84 5.92
N GLY A 312 14.00 -6.91 6.38
CA GLY A 312 12.57 -6.93 6.69
C GLY A 312 12.26 -6.61 8.14
N ALA A 313 11.06 -7.01 8.59
CA ALA A 313 10.60 -6.86 9.96
C ALA A 313 11.52 -7.54 10.99
N GLY A 314 11.58 -6.96 12.20
CA GLY A 314 12.29 -7.47 13.38
C GLY A 314 13.33 -6.51 13.94
N GLU A 315 13.76 -6.75 15.18
CA GLU A 315 14.69 -5.87 15.90
C GLU A 315 16.13 -6.41 15.90
N GLY A 316 17.08 -5.52 15.59
CA GLY A 316 18.51 -5.81 15.65
C GLY A 316 18.91 -7.06 14.85
N ARG A 317 19.57 -8.02 15.51
CA ARG A 317 20.04 -9.26 14.86
C ARG A 317 18.92 -10.22 14.45
N ALA A 318 17.70 -10.02 14.96
CA ALA A 318 16.55 -10.88 14.65
C ALA A 318 15.76 -10.40 13.42
N ALA A 319 16.11 -9.25 12.83
CA ALA A 319 15.46 -8.75 11.63
C ALA A 319 15.61 -9.75 10.46
N LEU A 320 14.55 -9.91 9.68
CA LEU A 320 14.60 -10.68 8.45
C LEU A 320 15.67 -10.08 7.53
N ARG A 321 16.50 -10.94 6.95
CA ARG A 321 17.59 -10.51 6.07
C ARG A 321 17.71 -11.45 4.88
N VAL A 322 17.76 -10.85 3.69
CA VAL A 322 18.04 -11.53 2.43
C VAL A 322 19.18 -10.79 1.75
N THR A 323 20.16 -11.52 1.22
CA THR A 323 21.23 -10.97 0.40
C THR A 323 21.20 -11.66 -0.96
N LEU A 324 21.05 -10.90 -2.03
CA LEU A 324 21.13 -11.36 -3.41
C LEU A 324 22.32 -10.69 -4.10
N THR A 325 22.98 -11.40 -5.02
CA THR A 325 24.14 -10.88 -5.75
C THR A 325 24.12 -11.39 -7.17
N GLU A 326 24.30 -10.49 -8.12
CA GLU A 326 24.47 -10.79 -9.53
C GLU A 326 25.96 -10.88 -9.86
N ASN A 327 26.37 -11.95 -10.52
CA ASN A 327 27.76 -12.14 -10.94
C ASN A 327 27.95 -11.64 -12.37
N ASP A 328 28.08 -10.32 -12.51
CA ASP A 328 28.24 -9.61 -13.78
C ASP A 328 29.72 -9.38 -14.17
N GLY A 329 30.65 -9.97 -13.42
CA GLY A 329 32.10 -9.79 -13.59
C GLY A 329 32.63 -8.42 -13.14
N ARG A 330 31.80 -7.56 -12.53
CA ARG A 330 32.19 -6.28 -11.95
C ARG A 330 32.52 -6.41 -10.46
N LEU A 331 33.10 -5.36 -9.88
CA LEU A 331 33.26 -5.28 -8.43
C LEU A 331 31.89 -5.21 -7.75
N VAL A 332 31.76 -5.85 -6.60
CA VAL A 332 30.51 -5.86 -5.84
C VAL A 332 30.25 -4.47 -5.27
N LYS A 333 29.09 -3.90 -5.61
CA LYS A 333 28.55 -2.68 -5.04
C LYS A 333 27.20 -2.99 -4.37
N PRO A 334 27.14 -3.02 -3.03
CA PRO A 334 25.92 -3.34 -2.31
C PRO A 334 24.97 -2.14 -2.20
N TYR A 335 23.67 -2.42 -2.28
CA TYR A 335 22.58 -1.54 -1.88
C TYR A 335 21.81 -2.18 -0.71
N VAL A 336 21.32 -1.35 0.21
CA VAL A 336 20.50 -1.80 1.35
C VAL A 336 19.06 -1.40 1.11
N LEU A 337 18.18 -2.39 0.97
CA LEU A 337 16.73 -2.19 0.88
C LEU A 337 16.13 -2.32 2.28
N ASP A 338 15.51 -1.25 2.79
CA ASP A 338 14.83 -1.27 4.07
C ASP A 338 13.32 -1.48 3.89
N ALA A 339 12.82 -2.65 4.29
CA ALA A 339 11.43 -3.09 4.10
C ALA A 339 10.85 -3.58 5.43
N LYS A 340 10.87 -2.72 6.47
CA LYS A 340 10.48 -3.06 7.85
C LYS A 340 9.05 -3.58 7.99
N HIS A 341 8.16 -3.22 7.08
CA HIS A 341 6.79 -3.71 7.05
C HIS A 341 6.69 -5.19 6.63
N VAL A 342 7.72 -5.75 5.96
CA VAL A 342 7.65 -7.11 5.41
C VAL A 342 7.94 -8.16 6.49
N THR A 343 6.94 -8.97 6.80
CA THR A 343 7.03 -10.03 7.82
C THR A 343 7.39 -11.41 7.27
N LYS A 344 7.44 -11.58 5.95
CA LYS A 344 7.70 -12.87 5.28
C LYS A 344 8.99 -12.83 4.46
N LYS A 345 9.88 -13.79 4.72
CA LYS A 345 11.17 -13.90 4.00
C LYS A 345 11.03 -14.06 2.48
N SER A 346 10.03 -14.79 2.00
CA SER A 346 9.80 -14.99 0.55
C SER A 346 9.39 -13.71 -0.18
N VAL A 347 8.61 -12.86 0.50
CA VAL A 347 8.23 -11.53 -0.01
C VAL A 347 9.46 -10.64 -0.05
N LEU A 348 10.24 -10.60 1.05
CA LEU A 348 11.49 -9.85 1.12
C LEU A 348 12.49 -10.27 0.03
N GLU A 349 12.57 -11.56 -0.28
CA GLU A 349 13.42 -12.07 -1.37
C GLU A 349 12.92 -11.63 -2.76
N THR A 350 11.60 -11.54 -2.96
CA THR A 350 11.02 -11.05 -4.21
C THR A 350 11.31 -9.56 -4.40
N LEU A 351 11.11 -8.74 -3.36
CA LEU A 351 11.46 -7.32 -3.37
C LEU A 351 12.96 -7.12 -3.63
N ALA A 352 13.82 -7.89 -2.94
CA ALA A 352 15.26 -7.84 -3.15
C ALA A 352 15.66 -8.20 -4.59
N ARG A 353 14.97 -9.16 -5.22
CA ARG A 353 15.23 -9.58 -6.60
C ARG A 353 14.82 -8.49 -7.59
N ASN A 354 13.65 -7.89 -7.39
CA ASN A 354 13.17 -6.79 -8.23
C ASN A 354 14.12 -5.58 -8.12
N GLU A 355 14.53 -5.21 -6.91
CA GLU A 355 15.46 -4.10 -6.68
C GLU A 355 16.86 -4.40 -7.26
N LEU A 356 17.32 -5.65 -7.20
CA LEU A 356 18.58 -6.05 -7.82
C LEU A 356 18.51 -5.94 -9.34
N ALA A 357 17.43 -6.46 -9.95
CA ALA A 357 17.22 -6.37 -11.40
C ALA A 357 17.12 -4.91 -11.87
N ARG A 358 16.45 -4.04 -11.09
CA ARG A 358 16.37 -2.59 -11.34
C ARG A 358 17.77 -1.95 -11.36
N ARG A 359 18.56 -2.20 -10.31
CA ARG A 359 19.84 -1.54 -10.09
C ARG A 359 21.01 -2.11 -10.89
N SER A 360 20.89 -3.32 -11.44
CA SER A 360 21.98 -3.93 -12.21
C SER A 360 22.03 -3.46 -13.67
N VAL A 361 20.95 -2.85 -14.18
CA VAL A 361 20.91 -2.31 -15.53
C VAL A 361 21.73 -1.01 -15.61
N PRO A 362 22.74 -0.93 -16.50
CA PRO A 362 23.66 0.20 -16.55
C PRO A 362 23.11 1.44 -17.27
N PHE A 363 22.01 1.32 -18.00
CA PHE A 363 21.41 2.39 -18.79
C PHE A 363 19.92 2.48 -18.51
N ARG A 364 19.44 3.69 -18.23
CA ARG A 364 18.02 3.97 -18.02
C ARG A 364 17.54 5.13 -18.86
N VAL A 365 16.28 5.05 -19.26
CA VAL A 365 15.53 6.20 -19.77
C VAL A 365 14.54 6.52 -18.66
N ALA A 366 14.71 7.66 -18.00
CA ALA A 366 13.90 8.05 -16.86
C ALA A 366 12.57 8.70 -17.29
N ALA A 367 12.58 9.42 -18.41
CA ALA A 367 11.39 10.06 -18.95
C ALA A 367 11.49 10.25 -20.47
N ILE A 368 10.33 10.34 -21.12
CA ILE A 368 10.19 10.76 -22.52
C ILE A 368 9.00 11.70 -22.67
N ARG A 369 9.10 12.68 -23.58
CA ARG A 369 7.97 13.53 -23.97
C ARG A 369 7.38 13.04 -25.29
N VAL A 370 6.07 12.80 -25.31
CA VAL A 370 5.38 12.11 -26.39
C VAL A 370 4.29 12.99 -27.01
N ASP A 371 4.24 13.04 -28.33
CA ASP A 371 3.10 13.51 -29.11
C ASP A 371 2.04 12.41 -29.22
N THR A 372 0.90 12.66 -28.59
CA THR A 372 -0.24 11.76 -28.46
C THR A 372 -1.34 11.99 -29.47
N SER A 373 -1.15 12.95 -30.38
CA SER A 373 -1.89 13.02 -31.64
C SER A 373 -1.36 11.99 -32.66
N HIS A 374 -0.14 11.47 -32.44
CA HIS A 374 0.50 10.52 -33.33
C HIS A 374 -0.15 9.13 -33.30
N PRO A 375 -0.38 8.47 -34.47
CA PRO A 375 -1.00 7.14 -34.54
C PRO A 375 -0.30 6.02 -33.77
N ASN A 376 1.01 6.16 -33.50
CA ASN A 376 1.79 5.17 -32.75
C ASN A 376 1.71 5.33 -31.23
N ALA A 377 1.20 6.46 -30.73
CA ALA A 377 0.92 6.66 -29.30
C ALA A 377 -0.34 7.51 -29.06
N PRO A 378 -1.53 7.13 -29.59
CA PRO A 378 -2.73 7.95 -29.41
C PRO A 378 -3.08 8.12 -27.93
N ARG A 379 -3.56 9.31 -27.54
CA ARG A 379 -4.03 9.54 -26.16
C ARG A 379 -5.05 8.48 -25.74
N GLY A 380 -4.77 7.80 -24.62
CA GLY A 380 -5.61 6.73 -24.07
C GLY A 380 -5.34 5.32 -24.63
N SER A 381 -4.40 5.15 -25.55
CA SER A 381 -3.95 3.83 -26.04
C SER A 381 -2.96 3.11 -25.11
N PHE A 382 -2.34 3.87 -24.20
CA PHE A 382 -1.43 3.41 -23.17
C PHE A 382 -1.88 3.92 -21.79
N GLN A 383 -1.42 3.26 -20.73
CA GLN A 383 -1.73 3.59 -19.35
C GLN A 383 -0.53 3.30 -18.43
N VAL A 384 -0.60 3.81 -17.19
CA VAL A 384 0.34 3.45 -16.13
C VAL A 384 0.39 1.93 -15.94
N GLY A 385 1.60 1.42 -15.72
CA GLY A 385 1.93 0.00 -15.63
C GLY A 385 2.23 -0.67 -16.97
N ASP A 386 1.86 -0.09 -18.11
CA ASP A 386 2.19 -0.68 -19.42
C ASP A 386 3.69 -0.69 -19.67
N GLU A 387 4.18 -1.73 -20.36
CA GLU A 387 5.54 -1.82 -20.85
C GLU A 387 5.57 -1.38 -22.31
N ILE A 388 6.44 -0.42 -22.63
CA ILE A 388 6.58 0.19 -23.95
C ILE A 388 8.01 0.06 -24.47
N LEU A 389 8.16 -0.05 -25.79
CA LEU A 389 9.48 -0.05 -26.42
C LEU A 389 9.91 1.38 -26.76
N VAL A 390 10.96 1.85 -26.09
CA VAL A 390 11.62 3.13 -26.39
C VAL A 390 12.78 2.89 -27.34
N ASP A 391 12.71 3.49 -28.52
CA ASP A 391 13.73 3.47 -29.56
C ASP A 391 14.39 4.84 -29.67
N CYS A 392 15.63 4.95 -29.21
CA CYS A 392 16.35 6.21 -29.10
C CYS A 392 17.79 6.10 -29.61
N THR A 393 18.38 7.22 -30.01
CA THR A 393 19.77 7.32 -30.44
C THR A 393 20.61 7.98 -29.36
N VAL A 394 21.48 7.19 -28.72
CA VAL A 394 22.35 7.69 -27.67
C VAL A 394 23.70 8.10 -28.25
N SER A 395 24.14 9.33 -27.94
CA SER A 395 25.45 9.84 -28.36
C SER A 395 26.56 8.85 -28.00
N ARG A 396 27.39 8.49 -28.98
CA ARG A 396 28.48 7.49 -28.91
C ARG A 396 28.07 6.01 -28.72
N LEU A 397 26.86 5.71 -28.25
CA LEU A 397 26.38 4.34 -28.06
C LEU A 397 25.48 3.83 -29.21
N GLY A 398 25.08 4.74 -30.10
CA GLY A 398 24.24 4.44 -31.26
C GLY A 398 22.76 4.23 -30.89
N ARG A 399 22.00 3.64 -31.81
CA ARG A 399 20.59 3.30 -31.61
C ARG A 399 20.45 2.26 -30.49
N LYS A 400 19.48 2.48 -29.60
CA LYS A 400 19.12 1.61 -28.48
C LYS A 400 17.62 1.40 -28.48
N GLN A 401 17.23 0.16 -28.16
CA GLN A 401 15.86 -0.25 -27.98
C GLN A 401 15.74 -0.81 -26.57
N LEU A 402 14.93 -0.14 -25.75
CA LEU A 402 14.84 -0.40 -24.32
C LEU A 402 13.36 -0.56 -23.97
N TRP A 403 13.00 -1.70 -23.42
CA TRP A 403 11.69 -1.87 -22.80
C TRP A 403 11.67 -1.09 -21.49
N ARG A 404 10.64 -0.26 -21.34
CA ARG A 404 10.44 0.59 -20.18
C ARG A 404 9.00 0.48 -19.73
N ARG A 405 8.79 0.67 -18.44
CA ARG A 405 7.46 0.61 -17.85
C ARG A 405 6.97 2.00 -17.52
N ILE A 406 5.74 2.34 -17.89
CA ILE A 406 5.15 3.64 -17.55
C ILE A 406 4.82 3.64 -16.06
N GLU A 407 5.53 4.42 -15.26
CA GLU A 407 5.25 4.62 -13.83
C GLU A 407 4.31 5.80 -13.60
N GLU A 408 4.44 6.85 -14.40
CA GLU A 408 3.56 8.01 -14.38
C GLU A 408 3.33 8.53 -15.80
N ILE A 409 2.13 9.05 -16.04
CA ILE A 409 1.76 9.82 -17.22
C ILE A 409 1.38 11.19 -16.73
N ASP A 410 1.99 12.25 -17.26
CA ASP A 410 1.62 13.64 -16.99
C ASP A 410 1.23 14.35 -18.28
N TRP A 411 -0.06 14.68 -18.42
CA TRP A 411 -0.60 15.39 -19.56
C TRP A 411 -0.31 16.89 -19.42
N ILE A 412 0.49 17.42 -20.33
CA ILE A 412 0.86 18.84 -20.37
C ILE A 412 -0.26 19.63 -21.06
N ASP A 413 -0.81 19.05 -22.13
CA ASP A 413 -1.92 19.60 -22.89
C ASP A 413 -2.77 18.47 -23.51
N LEU A 414 -3.57 18.80 -24.53
CA LEU A 414 -4.45 17.85 -25.22
C LEU A 414 -3.67 16.76 -25.97
N ASP A 415 -2.55 17.13 -26.58
CA ASP A 415 -1.82 16.33 -27.55
C ASP A 415 -0.42 15.94 -27.05
N THR A 416 0.03 16.42 -25.88
CA THR A 416 1.37 16.16 -25.34
C THR A 416 1.32 15.58 -23.93
N CYS A 417 2.14 14.57 -23.66
CA CYS A 417 2.42 14.09 -22.30
C CYS A 417 3.88 13.77 -22.04
N ASP A 418 4.28 13.89 -20.78
CA ASP A 418 5.48 13.29 -20.24
C ASP A 418 5.17 11.91 -19.67
N LEU A 419 5.98 10.92 -20.04
CA LEU A 419 5.95 9.58 -19.47
C LEU A 419 7.16 9.42 -18.57
N MET A 420 6.93 9.22 -17.28
CA MET A 420 7.98 8.80 -16.35
C MET A 420 8.11 7.29 -16.40
N LEU A 421 9.34 6.83 -16.58
CA LEU A 421 9.63 5.47 -16.98
C LEU A 421 10.48 4.74 -15.93
N GLY A 422 9.95 3.60 -15.51
CA GLY A 422 10.64 2.60 -14.72
C GLY A 422 11.20 1.45 -15.56
N ASP A 423 11.72 0.45 -14.86
CA ASP A 423 12.22 -0.77 -15.48
C ASP A 423 11.09 -1.73 -15.84
N ALA A 424 11.17 -2.31 -17.03
CA ALA A 424 10.32 -3.44 -17.43
C ALA A 424 10.90 -4.72 -16.81
N LEU A 425 10.33 -5.16 -15.69
CA LEU A 425 10.73 -6.35 -14.94
C LEU A 425 10.10 -7.63 -15.49
#